data_AF-A0A945BL29-F1
#
_entry.id   AF-A0A945BL29-F1
#
_cell.length_a   1.000
_cell.length_b   1.000
_cell.length_c   1.000
_cell.angle_alpha   90.00
_cell.angle_beta   90.00
_cell.angle_gamma   90.00
#
_symmetry.space_group_name_H-M   'P 1'
#
loop_
_entity.id
_entity.type
_entity.pdbx_description
1 polymer ?
#
loop_
_entity_poly.entity_id
_entity_poly.type
_entity_poly.pdbx_seq_one_letter_code
_entity_poly.pdbx_strand_id
1 'polypeptide(L)'
;MSFKFKITRVLFSAAAMFASALGQARAEQALPNILWITSEDNGPHLGCYGDTYAITPNLDRFAKRSLRYTKASSTAPVCAPARTTIISGIY
;
A
#
# COMPACT_ATOMS: atom_id res chain seq x y z
N MET A 1 50.36 16.64 -29.65
CA MET A 1 49.32 17.53 -29.07
C MET A 1 47.93 16.88 -28.86
N SER A 2 47.61 15.74 -29.50
CA SER A 2 46.26 15.12 -29.44
C SER A 2 45.94 14.33 -28.14
N PHE A 3 46.95 13.80 -27.45
CA PHE A 3 46.75 12.92 -26.28
C PHE A 3 46.25 13.64 -25.01
N LYS A 4 46.71 14.88 -24.78
CA LYS A 4 46.27 15.71 -23.64
C LYS A 4 44.77 16.04 -23.72
N PHE A 5 44.24 16.24 -24.94
CA PHE A 5 42.84 16.60 -25.17
C PHE A 5 41.85 15.43 -24.93
N LYS A 6 42.31 14.17 -25.08
CA LYS A 6 41.50 12.98 -24.78
C LYS A 6 41.37 12.74 -23.27
N ILE A 7 42.46 12.92 -22.52
CA ILE A 7 42.47 12.75 -21.05
C ILE A 7 41.57 13.79 -20.36
N THR A 8 41.61 15.05 -20.81
CA THR A 8 40.75 16.11 -20.26
C THR A 8 39.26 15.83 -20.50
N ARG A 9 38.90 15.23 -21.64
CA ARG A 9 37.51 14.84 -21.94
C ARG A 9 37.02 13.68 -21.07
N VAL A 10 37.83 12.64 -20.88
CA VAL A 10 37.46 11.49 -20.03
C VAL A 10 37.27 11.90 -18.57
N LEU A 11 38.14 12.76 -18.04
CA LEU A 11 38.01 13.30 -16.69
C LEU A 11 36.75 14.16 -16.51
N PHE A 12 36.39 14.95 -17.53
CA PHE A 12 35.17 15.77 -17.50
C PHE A 12 33.89 14.91 -17.56
N SER A 13 33.88 13.85 -18.36
CA SER A 13 32.77 12.89 -18.43
C SER A 13 32.59 12.09 -17.15
N ALA A 14 33.70 11.66 -16.51
CA ALA A 14 33.65 10.95 -15.24
C ALA A 14 33.13 11.84 -14.09
N ALA A 15 33.56 13.11 -14.05
CA ALA A 15 33.05 14.07 -13.09
C ALA A 15 31.54 14.36 -13.27
N ALA A 16 31.07 14.43 -14.52
CA ALA A 16 29.65 14.64 -14.82
C ALA A 16 28.77 13.44 -14.43
N MET A 17 29.25 12.19 -14.60
CA MET A 17 28.54 11.00 -14.13
C MET A 17 28.53 10.86 -12.60
N PHE A 18 29.57 11.35 -11.92
CA PHE A 18 29.60 11.34 -10.45
C PHE A 18 28.65 12.41 -9.86
N ALA A 19 28.52 13.56 -10.52
CA ALA A 19 27.59 14.62 -10.13
C ALA A 19 26.10 14.22 -10.31
N SER A 20 25.76 13.42 -11.33
CA SER A 20 24.38 12.95 -11.52
C SER A 20 23.95 11.90 -10.49
N ALA A 21 24.89 11.11 -9.95
CA ALA A 21 24.62 10.14 -8.88
C ALA A 21 24.33 10.82 -7.52
N LEU A 22 24.90 12.00 -7.28
CA LEU A 22 24.67 12.79 -6.05
C LEU A 22 23.40 13.65 -6.11
N GLY A 23 22.87 13.90 -7.32
CA GLY A 23 21.79 14.85 -7.57
C GLY A 23 20.38 14.26 -7.70
N GLN A 24 20.19 12.95 -7.48
CA GLN A 24 18.83 12.40 -7.44
C GLN A 24 18.11 12.85 -6.17
N ALA A 25 17.44 13.99 -6.27
CA ALA A 25 16.41 14.40 -5.32
C ALA A 25 15.43 13.23 -5.18
N ARG A 26 15.33 12.68 -3.97
CA ARG A 26 14.33 11.66 -3.66
C ARG A 26 12.97 12.32 -3.87
N ALA A 27 12.29 11.96 -4.96
CA ALA A 27 10.94 12.39 -5.20
C ALA A 27 10.13 12.08 -3.94
N GLU A 28 9.52 13.10 -3.35
CA GLU A 28 8.67 12.97 -2.18
C GLU A 28 7.55 12.00 -2.57
N GLN A 29 7.65 10.77 -2.09
CA GLN A 29 6.67 9.74 -2.40
C GLN A 29 5.37 10.18 -1.72
N ALA A 30 4.41 10.61 -2.53
CA ALA A 30 3.09 10.96 -2.04
C ALA A 30 2.52 9.78 -1.24
N LEU A 31 2.18 10.04 0.02
CA LEU A 31 1.58 9.02 0.87
C LEU A 31 0.23 8.60 0.28
N PRO A 32 -0.14 7.32 0.37
CA PRO A 32 -1.44 6.88 -0.09
C PRO A 32 -2.55 7.46 0.80
N ASN A 33 -3.70 7.76 0.20
CA ASN A 33 -4.91 8.00 0.96
C ASN A 33 -5.39 6.67 1.57
N ILE A 34 -5.81 6.70 2.83
CA ILE A 34 -6.36 5.54 3.53
C ILE A 34 -7.88 5.73 3.65
N LEU A 35 -8.64 4.85 3.01
CA LEU A 35 -10.10 4.77 3.16
C LEU A 35 -10.44 3.57 4.06
N TRP A 36 -10.84 3.86 5.30
CA TRP A 36 -11.30 2.85 6.25
C TRP A 36 -12.83 2.69 6.17
N ILE A 37 -13.31 1.50 5.80
CA ILE A 37 -14.75 1.19 5.72
C ILE A 37 -15.04 0.05 6.71
N THR A 38 -15.90 0.31 7.69
CA THR A 38 -16.42 -0.69 8.62
C THR A 38 -17.87 -0.99 8.29
N SER A 39 -18.21 -2.27 8.24
CA SER A 39 -19.60 -2.74 8.30
C SER A 39 -19.85 -3.37 9.66
N GLU A 40 -20.81 -2.86 10.41
CA GLU A 40 -21.19 -3.42 11.71
C GLU A 40 -22.12 -4.63 11.51
N ASP A 41 -22.18 -5.49 12.52
CA ASP A 41 -23.09 -6.65 12.62
C ASP A 41 -23.04 -7.63 11.43
N ASN A 42 -21.88 -7.74 10.78
CA ASN A 42 -21.67 -8.63 9.64
C ASN A 42 -20.69 -9.77 9.92
N GLY A 43 -21.10 -10.98 9.53
CA GLY A 43 -20.24 -12.18 9.47
C GLY A 43 -19.70 -12.44 8.05
N PRO A 44 -19.17 -13.65 7.77
CA PRO A 44 -18.68 -14.04 6.45
C PRO A 44 -19.80 -14.31 5.42
N HIS A 45 -20.98 -13.72 5.60
CA HIS A 45 -22.18 -13.90 4.78
C HIS A 45 -22.13 -13.03 3.51
N LEU A 46 -21.08 -13.22 2.71
CA LEU A 46 -20.84 -12.49 1.46
C LEU A 46 -20.48 -13.47 0.34
N GLY A 47 -20.84 -13.13 -0.90
CA GLY A 47 -20.56 -13.98 -2.07
C GLY A 47 -19.08 -14.33 -2.20
N CYS A 48 -18.21 -13.36 -1.94
CA CYS A 48 -16.76 -13.58 -1.97
C CYS A 48 -16.25 -14.56 -0.90
N TYR A 49 -16.96 -14.75 0.21
CA TYR A 49 -16.65 -15.76 1.23
C TYR A 49 -17.34 -17.11 0.98
N GLY A 50 -18.08 -17.25 -0.14
CA GLY A 50 -18.72 -18.50 -0.55
C GLY A 50 -20.21 -18.59 -0.21
N ASP A 51 -20.83 -17.53 0.30
CA ASP A 51 -22.27 -17.50 0.54
C ASP A 51 -23.03 -17.43 -0.79
N THR A 52 -23.80 -18.48 -1.11
CA THR A 52 -24.57 -18.58 -2.36
C THR A 52 -25.86 -17.76 -2.36
N TYR A 53 -26.33 -17.29 -1.21
CA TYR A 53 -27.54 -16.47 -1.08
C TYR A 53 -27.22 -14.97 -1.08
N ALA A 54 -25.98 -14.58 -0.77
CA ALA A 54 -25.57 -13.19 -0.70
C ALA A 54 -25.46 -12.55 -2.10
N ILE A 55 -26.13 -11.41 -2.28
CA ILE A 55 -26.03 -10.58 -3.49
C ILE A 55 -25.10 -9.40 -3.20
N THR A 56 -23.79 -9.59 -3.38
CA THR A 56 -22.76 -8.61 -2.98
C THR A 56 -21.79 -8.21 -4.11
N PRO A 57 -22.28 -7.87 -5.32
CA PRO A 57 -21.43 -7.77 -6.52
C PRO A 57 -20.30 -6.74 -6.41
N ASN A 58 -20.50 -5.66 -5.65
CA ASN A 58 -19.47 -4.64 -5.41
C ASN A 58 -18.35 -5.15 -4.51
N LEU A 59 -18.68 -5.85 -3.42
CA LEU A 59 -17.70 -6.44 -2.52
C LEU A 59 -16.99 -7.62 -3.18
N ASP A 60 -17.70 -8.41 -4.00
CA ASP A 60 -17.11 -9.54 -4.71
C ASP A 60 -16.09 -9.07 -5.76
N ARG A 61 -16.42 -8.01 -6.50
CA ARG A 61 -15.48 -7.36 -7.43
C ARG A 61 -14.31 -6.73 -6.69
N PHE A 62 -14.53 -6.13 -5.52
CA PHE A 62 -13.47 -5.57 -4.70
C PHE A 62 -12.51 -6.66 -4.23
N ALA A 63 -13.02 -7.77 -3.69
CA ALA A 63 -12.22 -8.89 -3.22
C ALA A 63 -11.31 -9.50 -4.30
N LYS A 64 -11.73 -9.53 -5.57
CA LYS A 64 -10.92 -10.03 -6.70
C LYS A 64 -9.64 -9.23 -6.96
N ARG A 65 -9.57 -7.97 -6.51
CA ARG A 65 -8.41 -7.07 -6.68
C ARG A 65 -7.75 -6.69 -5.36
N SER A 66 -8.06 -7.40 -4.28
CA SER A 66 -7.61 -7.09 -2.92
C SER A 66 -7.03 -8.33 -2.26
N LEU A 67 -6.24 -8.11 -1.21
CA LEU A 67 -5.91 -9.18 -0.27
C LEU A 67 -7.14 -9.42 0.64
N ARG A 68 -7.58 -10.67 0.76
CA ARG A 68 -8.71 -11.06 1.60
C ARG A 68 -8.26 -11.99 2.72
N TYR A 69 -8.59 -11.62 3.96
CA TYR A 69 -8.37 -12.46 5.13
C TYR A 69 -9.55 -13.42 5.32
N THR A 70 -9.30 -14.73 5.32
CA THR A 70 -10.32 -15.75 5.57
C THR A 70 -10.43 -16.15 7.05
N LYS A 71 -9.54 -15.63 7.88
CA LYS A 71 -9.49 -15.85 9.33
C LYS A 71 -9.26 -14.51 10.02
N ALA A 72 -10.35 -13.78 10.25
CA ALA A 72 -10.36 -12.51 10.96
C ALA A 72 -11.48 -12.53 12.01
N SER A 73 -11.19 -12.03 13.21
CA SER A 73 -12.12 -12.03 14.34
C SER A 73 -12.12 -10.67 15.02
N SER A 74 -13.27 -10.29 15.59
CA SER A 74 -13.35 -9.13 16.50
C SER A 74 -12.82 -9.48 17.88
N THR A 75 -12.24 -8.51 18.59
CA THR A 75 -11.79 -8.67 19.99
C THR A 75 -12.96 -8.77 20.96
N ALA A 76 -14.12 -8.23 20.60
CA ALA A 76 -15.35 -8.34 21.37
C ALA A 76 -16.58 -8.47 20.45
N PRO A 77 -17.61 -9.26 20.83
CA PRO A 77 -18.86 -9.36 20.09
C PRO A 77 -19.86 -8.26 20.47
N VAL A 78 -19.37 -7.05 20.79
CA VAL A 78 -20.19 -5.89 21.17
C VAL A 78 -19.61 -4.64 20.50
N CYS A 79 -20.48 -3.80 19.98
CA CYS A 79 -20.08 -2.73 19.07
C CYS A 79 -19.12 -1.70 19.72
N ALA A 80 -19.40 -1.26 20.94
CA ALA A 80 -18.56 -0.27 21.64
C ALA A 80 -17.11 -0.77 21.89
N PRO A 81 -16.88 -1.94 22.52
CA PRO A 81 -15.52 -2.45 22.70
C PRO A 81 -14.84 -2.79 21.36
N ALA A 82 -15.55 -3.40 20.39
CA ALA A 82 -14.98 -3.74 19.08
C ALA A 82 -14.43 -2.49 18.35
N ARG A 83 -15.23 -1.41 18.28
CA ARG A 83 -14.79 -0.15 17.66
C ARG A 83 -13.65 0.50 18.42
N THR A 84 -13.70 0.48 19.75
CA THR A 84 -12.65 1.09 20.58
C THR A 84 -11.32 0.38 20.35
N THR A 85 -11.30 -0.96 20.28
CA THR A 85 -10.08 -1.71 19.98
C THR A 85 -9.54 -1.41 18.59
N ILE A 86 -10.40 -1.30 17.57
CA ILE A 86 -9.97 -0.97 16.21
C ILE A 86 -9.36 0.43 16.12
N ILE A 87 -9.97 1.43 16.79
CA ILE A 87 -9.55 2.83 16.73
C ILE A 87 -8.28 3.08 17.56
N SER A 88 -8.20 2.48 18.75
CA SER A 88 -7.10 2.75 19.70
C SER A 88 -5.95 1.75 19.62
N GLY A 89 -6.17 0.55 19.07
CA GLY A 89 -5.21 -0.55 19.13
C GLY A 89 -5.08 -1.19 20.52
N ILE A 90 -6.05 -0.96 21.42
CA ILE A 90 -6.04 -1.45 22.82
C ILE A 90 -7.13 -2.51 23.02
N TYR A 91 -6.80 -3.58 23.75
CA TYR A 91 -7.72 -4.66 24.11
C TYR A 91 -8.17 -4.56 25.58
#